data_AF-A0AAW9KI08-F1
#
_entry.id   AF-A0AAW9KI08-F1
#
_cell.length_a   1.000
_cell.length_b   1.000
_cell.length_c   1.000
_cell.angle_alpha   90.00
_cell.angle_beta   90.00
_cell.angle_gamma   90.00
#
_symmetry.space_group_name_H-M   'P 1'
#
loop_
_entity.id
_entity.type
_entity.pdbx_description
1 polymer ?
#
loop_
_entity_poly.entity_id
_entity_poly.type
_entity_poly.pdbx_seq_one_letter_code
_entity_poly.pdbx_strand_id
1 'polypeptide(L)'
;MGLLEKSFGEAFDVDSVNAARFAVHLRYVLVRARTAVQIEDGTSSLVAEALRASDPDAYRVARRIRDLLEIRLNTTVTDDETAYLALHIARLISFLPQTTRSDV
;
A
#
# COMPACT_ATOMS: atom_id res chain seq x y z
N MET A 1 8.93 -3.50 -7.57
CA MET A 1 7.77 -2.67 -8.00
C MET A 1 6.77 -3.44 -8.86
N GLY A 2 7.17 -4.54 -9.51
CA GLY A 2 6.28 -5.36 -10.34
C GLY A 2 4.93 -5.87 -9.78
N LEU A 3 4.66 -5.80 -8.47
CA LEU A 3 3.29 -6.01 -7.97
C LEU A 3 2.39 -4.80 -8.29
N LEU A 4 2.90 -3.57 -8.06
CA LEU A 4 2.15 -2.33 -8.31
C LEU A 4 1.93 -2.11 -9.80
N GLU A 5 2.94 -2.37 -10.63
CA GLU A 5 2.82 -2.34 -12.10
C GLU A 5 1.71 -3.29 -12.58
N LYS A 6 1.65 -4.51 -12.01
CA LYS A 6 0.57 -5.46 -12.32
C LYS A 6 -0.79 -5.03 -11.78
N SER A 7 -0.83 -4.27 -10.69
CA SER A 7 -2.08 -3.80 -10.08
C SER A 7 -2.64 -2.55 -10.72
N PHE A 8 -1.79 -1.66 -11.25
CA PHE A 8 -2.17 -0.33 -11.74
C PHE A 8 -1.88 -0.10 -13.23
N GLY A 9 -1.18 -1.02 -13.89
CA GLY A 9 -0.95 -0.99 -15.34
C GLY A 9 -0.02 0.14 -15.80
N GLU A 10 -0.16 0.53 -17.07
CA GLU A 10 0.70 1.50 -17.76
C GLU A 10 0.64 2.91 -17.17
N ALA A 11 -0.42 3.23 -16.42
CA ALA A 11 -0.55 4.51 -15.72
C ALA A 11 0.47 4.66 -14.57
N PHE A 12 1.03 3.55 -14.08
CA PHE A 12 2.00 3.54 -13.00
C PHE A 12 3.42 3.77 -13.51
N ASP A 13 3.93 4.97 -13.27
CA ASP A 13 5.33 5.32 -13.50
C ASP A 13 6.19 5.01 -12.26
N VAL A 14 7.05 4.01 -12.40
CA VAL A 14 7.99 3.55 -11.35
C VAL A 14 9.08 4.58 -11.03
N ASP A 15 9.42 5.45 -11.99
CA ASP A 15 10.45 6.47 -11.86
C ASP A 15 9.88 7.80 -11.32
N SER A 16 8.56 7.87 -11.10
CA SER A 16 7.91 9.05 -10.54
C SER A 16 8.32 9.34 -9.09
N VAL A 17 8.27 10.63 -8.71
CA VAL A 17 8.51 11.06 -7.31
C VAL A 17 7.55 10.39 -6.33
N ASN A 18 6.32 10.10 -6.75
CA ASN A 18 5.33 9.43 -5.91
C ASN A 18 5.67 7.96 -5.70
N ALA A 19 6.13 7.25 -6.73
CA ALA A 19 6.64 5.89 -6.61
C ALA A 19 7.90 5.84 -5.71
N ALA A 20 8.82 6.80 -5.86
CA ALA A 20 10.00 6.90 -5.00
C ALA A 20 9.61 7.15 -3.52
N ARG A 21 8.66 8.05 -3.25
CA ARG A 21 8.13 8.29 -1.90
C ARG A 21 7.49 7.03 -1.33
N PHE A 22 6.68 6.33 -2.12
CA PHE A 22 6.09 5.07 -1.70
C PHE A 22 7.16 4.03 -1.35
N ALA A 23 8.22 3.91 -2.16
CA ALA A 23 9.32 2.99 -1.89
C ALA A 23 10.01 3.28 -0.54
N VAL A 24 10.16 4.55 -0.17
CA VAL A 24 10.67 4.96 1.16
C VAL A 24 9.73 4.48 2.27
N HIS A 25 8.42 4.67 2.14
CA HIS A 25 7.44 4.18 3.13
C HIS A 25 7.46 2.66 3.25
N LEU A 26 7.52 1.94 2.13
CA LEU A 26 7.66 0.49 2.12
C LEU A 26 8.95 0.03 2.80
N ARG A 27 10.06 0.75 2.60
CA ARG A 27 11.32 0.48 3.31
C ARG A 27 11.16 0.64 4.82
N TYR A 28 10.42 1.64 5.30
CA TYR A 28 10.17 1.78 6.74
C TYR A 28 9.34 0.63 7.31
N VAL A 29 8.28 0.20 6.61
CA VAL A 29 7.51 -1.00 6.99
C VAL A 29 8.42 -2.23 7.07
N LEU A 30 9.27 -2.43 6.05
CA LEU A 30 10.24 -3.54 6.02
C LEU A 30 11.21 -3.52 7.20
N VAL A 31 11.73 -2.35 7.57
CA VAL A 31 12.64 -2.21 8.71
C VAL A 31 11.91 -2.57 10.00
N ARG A 32 10.74 -1.98 10.25
CA ARG A 32 9.94 -2.25 11.46
C ARG A 32 9.53 -3.71 11.59
N ALA A 33 9.10 -4.33 10.49
CA ALA A 33 8.74 -5.73 10.44
C ALA A 33 9.90 -6.65 10.81
N ARG A 34 11.14 -6.28 10.44
CA ARG A 34 12.35 -7.06 10.78
C ARG A 34 12.88 -6.82 12.18
N THR A 35 12.64 -5.64 12.75
CA THR A 35 13.17 -5.26 14.07
C THR A 35 12.15 -5.42 15.20
N ALA A 36 10.97 -6.01 14.91
CA ALA A 36 9.88 -6.23 15.86
C ALA A 36 9.36 -4.96 16.58
N VAL A 37 9.52 -3.78 15.98
CA VAL A 37 8.97 -2.50 16.48
C VAL A 37 7.97 -1.99 15.46
N GLN A 38 6.83 -2.66 15.39
CA GLN A 38 5.75 -2.35 14.45
C GLN A 38 4.80 -1.30 15.03
N ILE A 39 3.99 -0.68 14.17
CA ILE A 39 2.92 0.21 14.60
C ILE A 39 1.83 -0.62 15.29
N GLU A 40 1.41 -0.15 16.47
CA GLU A 40 0.32 -0.72 17.28
C GLU A 40 -0.43 0.42 17.99
N ASP A 41 -1.12 1.26 17.23
CA ASP A 41 -1.88 2.41 17.75
C ASP A 41 -3.40 2.17 17.80
N GLY A 42 -3.87 1.02 17.28
CA GLY A 42 -5.27 0.62 17.30
C GLY A 42 -6.16 1.36 16.31
N THR A 43 -5.59 2.11 15.37
CA THR A 43 -6.35 2.90 14.39
C THR A 43 -6.66 2.14 13.09
N SER A 44 -6.07 0.96 12.89
CA SER A 44 -6.23 0.14 11.68
C SER A 44 -7.67 -0.12 11.28
N SER A 45 -8.57 -0.42 12.22
CA SER A 45 -9.98 -0.68 11.92
C SER A 45 -10.64 0.53 11.25
N LEU A 46 -10.41 1.73 11.79
CA LEU A 46 -10.98 2.99 11.26
C LEU A 46 -10.41 3.30 9.87
N VAL A 47 -9.10 3.18 9.71
CA VAL A 47 -8.43 3.44 8.43
C VAL A 47 -8.86 2.41 7.38
N ALA A 48 -8.97 1.15 7.76
CA ALA A 48 -9.38 0.08 6.85
C ALA A 48 -10.84 0.21 6.45
N GLU A 49 -11.73 0.65 7.33
CA GLU A 49 -13.12 0.96 6.97
C GLU A 49 -13.19 2.10 5.95
N ALA A 50 -12.52 3.22 6.24
CA ALA A 50 -12.47 4.38 5.35
C ALA A 50 -11.92 4.02 3.96
N LEU A 51 -10.78 3.31 3.91
CA LEU A 51 -10.14 2.94 2.64
C LEU A 51 -10.90 1.87 1.85
N ARG A 52 -11.61 0.95 2.51
CA ARG A 52 -12.49 0.01 1.78
C ARG A 52 -13.63 0.73 1.08
N ALA A 53 -14.09 1.87 1.62
CA ALA A 53 -15.11 2.69 1.01
C ALA A 53 -14.56 3.63 -0.07
N SER A 54 -13.44 4.31 0.18
CA SER A 54 -12.89 5.31 -0.75
C SER A 54 -12.02 4.71 -1.86
N ASP A 55 -11.14 3.76 -1.51
CA ASP A 55 -10.09 3.22 -2.37
C ASP A 55 -9.90 1.71 -2.12
N PRO A 56 -10.91 0.88 -2.46
CA PRO A 56 -10.89 -0.55 -2.15
C PRO A 56 -9.67 -1.27 -2.78
N ASP A 57 -9.18 -0.75 -3.90
CA ASP A 57 -7.99 -1.25 -4.60
C ASP A 57 -6.72 -1.04 -3.77
N ALA A 58 -6.58 0.13 -3.13
CA ALA A 58 -5.46 0.42 -2.26
C ALA A 58 -5.39 -0.57 -1.09
N TYR A 59 -6.53 -0.83 -0.46
CA TYR A 59 -6.62 -1.77 0.65
C TYR A 59 -6.30 -3.21 0.21
N ARG A 60 -6.80 -3.65 -0.94
CA ARG A 60 -6.47 -4.99 -1.49
C ARG A 60 -4.99 -5.15 -1.79
N VAL A 61 -4.36 -4.15 -2.40
CA VAL A 61 -2.92 -4.18 -2.71
C VAL A 61 -2.08 -4.18 -1.43
N ALA A 62 -2.46 -3.40 -0.42
CA ALA A 62 -1.80 -3.39 0.88
C ALA A 62 -1.81 -4.76 1.54
N ARG A 63 -2.98 -5.43 1.56
CA ARG A 63 -3.13 -6.80 2.07
C ARG A 63 -2.24 -7.78 1.32
N ARG A 64 -2.17 -7.67 -0.01
CA ARG A 64 -1.31 -8.54 -0.81
C ARG A 64 0.17 -8.31 -0.53
N ILE A 65 0.60 -7.07 -0.32
CA ILE A 65 1.98 -6.78 0.08
C ILE A 65 2.25 -7.34 1.47
N ARG A 66 1.33 -7.16 2.43
CA ARG A 66 1.43 -7.74 3.77
C ARG A 66 1.68 -9.24 3.71
N ASP A 67 0.83 -9.98 2.99
CA ASP A 67 0.97 -11.43 2.88
C ASP A 67 2.33 -11.82 2.27
N LEU A 68 2.84 -11.07 1.29
CA LEU A 68 4.17 -11.28 0.73
C LEU A 68 5.31 -10.96 1.72
N LEU A 69 5.15 -9.91 2.53
CA LEU A 69 6.12 -9.56 3.57
C LEU A 69 6.18 -10.66 4.63
N GLU A 70 5.03 -11.14 5.09
CA GLU A 70 4.96 -12.20 6.10
C GLU A 70 5.64 -13.48 5.62
N ILE A 71 5.37 -13.90 4.38
CA ILE A 71 6.02 -15.07 3.77
C ILE A 71 7.54 -14.87 3.66
N ARG A 72 8.01 -13.70 3.23
CA ARG A 72 9.43 -13.47 2.93
C ARG A 72 10.28 -13.17 4.16
N LEU A 73 9.66 -12.61 5.20
CA LEU A 73 10.35 -12.22 6.44
C LEU A 73 10.15 -13.24 7.55
N ASN A 74 9.21 -14.18 7.40
CA ASN A 74 8.80 -15.12 8.44
C ASN A 74 8.43 -14.39 9.75
N THR A 75 7.65 -13.32 9.62
CA THR A 75 7.13 -12.51 10.73
C THR A 75 5.68 -12.15 10.44
N THR A 76 4.89 -11.88 11.48
CA THR A 76 3.58 -11.25 11.32
C THR A 76 3.76 -9.76 11.04
N VAL A 77 2.86 -9.17 10.25
CA VAL A 77 2.77 -7.74 10.02
C VAL A 77 1.45 -7.24 10.61
N THR A 78 1.50 -6.25 11.50
CA THR A 78 0.31 -5.77 12.22
C THR A 78 -0.72 -5.18 11.27
N ASP A 79 -1.97 -5.14 11.73
CA ASP A 79 -3.04 -4.49 10.97
C ASP A 79 -2.80 -2.97 10.85
N ASP A 80 -2.14 -2.34 11.83
CA ASP A 80 -1.78 -0.92 11.76
C ASP A 80 -0.68 -0.65 10.72
N GLU A 81 0.32 -1.53 10.56
CA GLU A 81 1.26 -1.47 9.43
C GLU A 81 0.56 -1.63 8.09
N THR A 82 -0.43 -2.51 8.05
CA THR A 82 -1.23 -2.76 6.84
C THR A 82 -2.07 -1.55 6.48
N ALA A 83 -2.68 -0.90 7.47
CA ALA A 83 -3.43 0.33 7.32
C ALA A 83 -2.54 1.50 6.87
N TYR A 84 -1.36 1.64 7.49
CA TYR A 84 -0.32 2.60 7.06
C TYR A 84 0.06 2.40 5.60
N LEU A 85 0.33 1.16 5.19
CA LEU A 85 0.66 0.84 3.82
C LEU A 85 -0.50 1.16 2.86
N ALA A 86 -1.74 0.81 3.23
CA ALA A 86 -2.92 1.09 2.44
C ALA A 86 -3.12 2.59 2.20
N LEU A 87 -2.92 3.42 3.23
CA LEU A 87 -2.96 4.88 3.11
C LEU A 87 -1.94 5.41 2.10
N HIS A 88 -0.71 4.88 2.14
CA HIS A 88 0.34 5.29 1.22
C HIS A 88 0.10 4.80 -0.22
N ILE A 89 -0.57 3.67 -0.40
CA ILE A 89 -1.00 3.21 -1.73
C ILE A 89 -2.15 4.07 -2.25
N ALA A 90 -3.15 4.38 -1.43
CA ALA A 90 -4.26 5.27 -1.84
C ALA A 90 -3.72 6.63 -2.29
N ARG A 91 -2.76 7.19 -1.54
CA ARG A 91 -2.07 8.41 -1.93
C ARG A 91 -1.26 8.27 -3.23
N LEU A 92 -0.65 7.11 -3.49
CA LEU A 92 0.03 6.86 -4.75
C LEU A 92 -0.97 6.83 -5.92
N ILE A 93 -2.09 6.14 -5.74
CA ILE A 93 -3.18 6.03 -6.72
C ILE A 93 -3.80 7.39 -7.02
N SER A 94 -3.95 8.28 -6.04
CA SER A 94 -4.54 9.61 -6.27
C SER A 94 -3.73 10.50 -7.22
N PHE A 95 -2.47 10.14 -7.51
CA PHE A 95 -1.65 10.83 -8.51
C PHE A 95 -1.59 10.10 -9.86
N LEU A 96 -2.16 8.90 -9.96
CA LEU A 96 -2.26 8.22 -11.24
C LEU A 96 -3.24 8.99 -12.13
N PRO A 97 -2.94 9.15 -13.43
CA PRO A 97 -3.91 9.71 -14.35
C PRO A 97 -5.17 8.85 -14.30
N GLN A 98 -6.31 9.48 -13.98
CA GLN A 98 -7.60 8.83 -14.12
C GLN A 98 -7.83 8.61 -15.61
N THR A 99 -7.68 7.38 -16.09
CA THR A 99 -8.17 7.04 -17.43
C THR A 99 -9.65 7.35 -17.43
N THR A 100 -10.03 8.41 -18.14
CA THR A 100 -11.42 8.78 -18.38
C THR A 100 -12.06 7.56 -19.02
N ARG A 101 -12.87 6.82 -18.26
CA ARG A 101 -13.79 5.86 -18.85
C ARG A 101 -14.84 6.73 -19.54
N SER A 102 -14.55 7.05 -20.79
CA SER A 102 -15.48 7.67 -21.72
C SER A 102 -16.55 6.62 -21.99
N ASP A 103 -17.55 6.56 -21.11
CA ASP A 103 -18.79 5.86 -21.40
C ASP A 103 -19.54 6.74 -22.42
N VAL A 104 -19.41 6.32 -23.69
CA VAL A 104 -20.28 6.69 -24.82
C VAL A 104 -21.68 6.13 -24.57
#